data_AF-A0A1V5XPG2-F1
#
_entry.id   AF-A0A1V5XPG2-F1
#
_cell.length_a   1.000
_cell.length_b   1.000
_cell.length_c   1.000
_cell.angle_alpha   90.00
_cell.angle_beta   90.00
_cell.angle_gamma   90.00
#
_symmetry.space_group_name_H-M   'P 1'
#
loop_
_entity.id
_entity.type
_entity.pdbx_description
1 polymer ?
#
loop_
_entity_poly.entity_id
_entity_poly.type
_entity_poly.pdbx_seq_one_letter_code
_entity_poly.pdbx_strand_id
1 'polypeptide(L)'
;MLDRVAMHQSRLRLPGLGTDGKGVALGSRGLVLLASLERLVAFLSLYTSCQSLADVLATLRIEVVKSKMGTREVVLSFAAEGSERMDRIAEMARVALGYTFTGSSRHFVQYRDIQAPFGYDVPEVMAADGDYVLYHNSFSQVYHRERDLDLRGLLLRLHLVQDPAFGRDPGPCLLVAEEGMGPAIVQYLIRSRVEARVGIAQWPPLSALDDAPVQRYLFEVPALPPRMLPLFQQTPGVTALRVVSPGIAIQLGYRHPITLQSCPVFPPQGLVLFFGDQHEPLVLDTMPTLGSVSAFARVEFHGGTGMQALSGQQLNVPTTKVPIRLLPSIEPWSQVQATFIPTADYPTFRHMLYRLDTLTLKTASIAFTPHGAFLLNPKGIDTTPIGYFLRELRPRVFLAAGYDIVPAIDSDVLFQALGAPSNHHVFLLPQVPAIGVPNQAFVPLPKAMIEGQSWAPVNTLPIEPALTMPIPQVVFDNPPR
;
A
#
# COMPACT_ATOMS: atom_id res chain seq x y z
N MET A 1 -4.79 37.73 39.07
CA MET A 1 -5.76 38.16 38.04
C MET A 1 -4.96 38.53 36.81
N LEU A 2 -5.34 38.04 35.62
CA LEU A 2 -4.62 38.32 34.38
C LEU A 2 -5.00 39.68 33.80
N ASP A 3 -4.06 40.29 33.08
CA ASP A 3 -4.31 41.51 32.34
C ASP A 3 -4.92 41.15 30.97
N ARG A 4 -5.95 41.89 30.55
CA ARG A 4 -6.57 41.67 29.23
C ARG A 4 -5.77 42.39 28.17
N VAL A 5 -5.44 41.70 27.08
CA VAL A 5 -4.71 42.29 25.96
C VAL A 5 -5.64 43.18 25.16
N ALA A 6 -5.23 44.43 24.92
CA ALA A 6 -5.97 45.37 24.09
C ALA A 6 -5.64 45.19 22.60
N MET A 7 -6.56 45.61 21.74
CA MET A 7 -6.32 45.67 20.29
C MET A 7 -5.10 46.56 20.02
N HIS A 8 -4.14 46.07 19.23
CA HIS A 8 -2.85 46.71 18.92
C HIS A 8 -1.81 46.78 20.05
N GLN A 9 -2.02 46.11 21.18
CA GLN A 9 -0.98 45.97 22.19
C GLN A 9 0.11 45.00 21.70
N SER A 10 1.27 45.54 21.33
CA SER A 10 2.40 44.77 20.80
C SER A 10 3.44 44.35 21.85
N ARG A 11 3.43 44.99 23.02
CA ARG A 11 4.32 44.66 24.14
C ARG A 11 3.58 43.87 25.19
N LEU A 12 4.00 42.61 25.35
CA LEU A 12 3.49 41.68 26.35
C LEU A 12 4.61 41.37 27.35
N ARG A 13 4.24 41.15 28.62
CA ARG A 13 5.16 40.92 29.73
C ARG A 13 5.61 39.48 29.79
N LEU A 14 4.74 38.53 29.41
CA LEU A 14 5.10 37.12 29.38
C LEU A 14 6.18 36.84 28.32
N PRO A 15 7.35 36.27 28.69
CA PRO A 15 8.43 36.01 27.75
C PRO A 15 8.03 35.04 26.62
N GLY A 16 8.27 35.46 25.38
CA GLY A 16 7.95 34.67 24.18
C GLY A 16 6.46 34.62 23.84
N LEU A 17 5.63 35.44 24.49
CA LEU A 17 4.27 35.74 24.05
C LEU A 17 4.34 36.91 23.06
N GLY A 18 3.82 36.70 21.85
CA GLY A 18 3.71 37.72 20.82
C GLY A 18 2.25 38.00 20.46
N THR A 19 2.04 38.73 19.37
CA THR A 19 0.72 38.87 18.76
C THR A 19 0.75 38.29 17.34
N ASP A 20 -0.25 37.51 17.00
CA ASP A 20 -0.49 37.02 15.63
C ASP A 20 -0.94 38.20 14.73
N GLY A 21 -1.01 38.01 13.41
CA GLY A 21 -1.46 39.01 12.43
C GLY A 21 -2.88 39.55 12.68
N LYS A 22 -3.68 38.87 13.50
CA LYS A 22 -5.01 39.31 13.97
C LYS A 22 -4.98 40.09 15.30
N GLY A 23 -3.79 40.34 15.87
CA GLY A 23 -3.60 41.00 17.16
C GLY A 23 -3.90 40.12 18.37
N VAL A 24 -4.00 38.79 18.19
CA VAL A 24 -4.28 37.83 19.28
C VAL A 24 -2.97 37.46 19.96
N ALA A 25 -2.93 37.52 21.29
CA ALA A 25 -1.81 37.06 22.09
C ALA A 25 -1.57 35.56 21.87
N LEU A 26 -0.40 35.23 21.33
CA LEU A 26 -0.05 33.88 20.91
C LEU A 26 1.46 33.67 21.09
N GLY A 27 1.82 32.57 21.75
CA GLY A 27 3.19 32.08 21.84
C GLY A 27 3.46 30.99 20.79
N SER A 28 4.68 30.48 20.75
CA SER A 28 5.09 29.43 19.80
C SER A 28 4.46 28.06 20.09
N ARG A 29 3.90 27.85 21.29
CA ARG A 29 3.28 26.59 21.73
C ARG A 29 1.87 26.82 22.26
N GLY A 30 1.00 25.88 21.91
CA GLY A 30 -0.31 25.69 22.51
C GLY A 30 -0.25 24.58 23.56
N LEU A 31 -1.06 24.72 24.60
CA LEU A 31 -1.16 23.74 25.67
C LEU A 31 -2.63 23.54 26.06
N VAL A 32 -3.06 22.29 26.19
CA VAL A 32 -4.36 21.92 26.74
C VAL A 32 -4.13 21.13 28.03
N LEU A 33 -4.71 21.60 29.13
CA LEU A 33 -4.71 20.92 30.43
C LEU A 33 -6.06 20.21 30.61
N LEU A 34 -5.99 18.93 30.95
CA LEU A 34 -7.13 18.06 31.18
C LEU A 34 -7.00 17.39 32.55
N ALA A 35 -8.10 17.33 33.30
CA ALA A 35 -8.10 16.81 34.67
C ALA A 35 -7.77 15.31 34.76
N SER A 36 -7.96 14.54 33.69
CA SER A 36 -7.75 13.09 33.70
C SER A 36 -7.51 12.50 32.31
N LEU A 37 -7.10 11.23 32.27
CA LEU A 37 -6.96 10.44 31.03
C LEU A 37 -8.31 10.27 30.30
N GLU A 38 -9.41 10.14 31.02
CA GLU A 38 -10.75 10.05 30.43
C GLU A 38 -11.10 11.34 29.68
N ARG A 39 -10.72 12.50 30.23
CA ARG A 39 -10.89 13.80 29.55
C ARG A 39 -10.01 13.92 28.32
N LEU A 40 -8.80 13.34 28.33
CA LEU A 40 -7.96 13.20 27.13
C LEU A 40 -8.67 12.39 26.05
N VAL A 41 -9.25 11.24 26.39
CA VAL A 41 -9.98 10.41 25.42
C VAL A 41 -11.20 11.17 24.87
N ALA A 42 -11.95 11.86 25.73
CA ALA A 42 -13.08 12.69 25.29
C ALA A 42 -12.65 13.82 24.35
N PHE A 43 -11.57 14.52 24.68
CA PHE A 43 -10.98 15.55 23.81
C PHE A 43 -10.57 14.98 22.46
N LEU A 44 -9.82 13.88 22.43
CA LEU A 44 -9.38 13.25 21.19
C LEU A 44 -10.57 12.75 20.37
N SER A 45 -11.59 12.18 21.00
CA SER A 45 -12.82 11.73 20.33
C SER A 45 -13.52 12.88 19.62
N LEU A 46 -13.75 14.00 20.33
CA LEU A 46 -14.38 15.20 19.77
C LEU A 46 -13.52 15.81 18.66
N TYR A 47 -12.22 16.02 18.92
CA TYR A 47 -11.33 16.64 17.95
C TYR A 47 -11.23 15.82 16.66
N THR A 48 -11.03 14.50 16.78
CA THR A 48 -10.87 13.60 15.62
C THR A 48 -12.15 13.36 14.83
N SER A 49 -13.32 13.63 15.44
CA SER A 49 -14.60 13.62 14.74
C SER A 49 -14.79 14.80 13.79
N CYS A 50 -14.12 15.92 14.07
CA CYS A 50 -14.21 17.14 13.29
C CYS A 50 -12.99 17.40 12.40
N GLN A 51 -11.79 17.02 12.87
CA GLN A 51 -10.52 17.39 12.24
C GLN A 51 -9.50 16.25 12.29
N SER A 52 -8.54 16.28 11.37
CA SER A 52 -7.40 15.38 11.40
C SER A 52 -6.36 15.84 12.44
N LEU A 53 -5.74 14.89 13.14
CA LEU A 53 -4.57 15.16 13.98
C LEU A 53 -3.29 15.33 13.17
N ALA A 54 -3.28 15.03 11.87
CA ALA A 54 -2.09 15.09 11.02
C ALA A 54 -1.33 16.42 11.14
N ASP A 55 -2.05 17.54 11.17
CA ASP A 55 -1.49 18.89 11.23
C ASP A 55 -0.71 19.19 12.50
N VAL A 56 -1.03 18.48 13.59
CA VAL A 56 -0.48 18.73 14.93
C VAL A 56 0.44 17.60 15.38
N LEU A 57 0.27 16.39 14.82
CA LEU A 57 0.89 15.15 15.27
C LEU A 57 2.43 15.24 15.35
N ALA A 58 3.07 15.94 14.40
CA ALA A 58 4.52 16.07 14.37
C ALA A 58 5.11 16.81 15.59
N THR A 59 4.32 17.68 16.23
CA THR A 59 4.75 18.46 17.42
C THR A 59 3.97 18.11 18.68
N LEU A 60 2.98 17.21 18.56
CA LEU A 60 2.11 16.81 19.65
C LEU A 60 2.89 16.01 20.70
N ARG A 61 2.80 16.44 21.94
CA ARG A 61 3.28 15.69 23.11
C ARG A 61 2.16 15.57 24.13
N ILE A 62 1.99 14.36 24.65
CA ILE A 62 1.02 14.06 25.69
C ILE A 62 1.81 13.64 26.92
N GLU A 63 1.61 14.34 28.03
CA GLU A 63 2.38 14.15 29.24
C GLU A 63 1.43 14.08 30.44
N VAL A 64 1.68 13.13 31.35
CA VAL A 64 1.06 13.16 32.67
C VAL A 64 1.89 14.10 33.52
N VAL A 65 1.22 15.10 34.08
CA VAL A 65 1.83 16.11 34.94
C VAL A 65 1.28 16.01 36.34
N LYS A 66 2.10 16.39 37.32
CA LYS A 66 1.75 16.39 38.73
C LYS A 66 1.85 17.80 39.27
N SER A 67 0.78 18.27 39.89
CA SER A 67 0.79 19.56 40.58
C SER A 67 1.52 19.48 41.92
N LYS A 68 1.84 20.64 42.52
CA LYS A 68 2.38 20.72 43.89
C LYS A 68 1.49 20.04 44.95
N MET A 69 0.17 20.00 44.73
CA MET A 69 -0.78 19.33 45.64
C MET A 69 -0.84 17.81 45.43
N GLY A 70 -0.08 17.28 44.47
CA GLY A 70 0.00 15.85 44.18
C GLY A 70 -1.04 15.33 43.20
N THR A 71 -1.98 16.16 42.76
CA THR A 71 -2.97 15.80 41.73
C THR A 71 -2.29 15.55 40.40
N ARG A 72 -2.63 14.42 39.77
CA ARG A 72 -2.19 14.05 38.43
C ARG A 72 -3.18 14.52 37.40
N GLU A 73 -2.69 15.21 36.39
CA GLU A 73 -3.46 15.75 35.27
C GLU A 73 -2.73 15.43 33.97
N VAL A 74 -3.34 15.74 32.84
CA VAL A 74 -2.79 15.45 31.52
C VAL A 74 -2.62 16.75 30.75
N VAL A 75 -1.42 16.94 30.19
CA VAL A 75 -1.08 18.05 29.33
C VAL A 75 -0.92 17.54 27.90
N LEU A 76 -1.58 18.19 26.96
CA LEU A 76 -1.29 18.08 25.53
C LEU A 76 -0.61 19.37 25.09
N SER A 77 0.61 19.27 24.57
CA SER A 77 1.32 20.42 24.03
C SER A 77 1.64 20.22 22.56
N PHE A 78 1.65 21.32 21.80
CA PHE A 78 1.86 21.33 20.36
C PHE A 78 2.33 22.70 19.88
N ALA A 79 2.81 22.79 18.64
CA ALA A 79 3.17 24.07 18.03
C ALA A 79 1.92 24.91 17.71
N ALA A 80 1.90 26.15 18.19
CA ALA A 80 0.84 27.11 17.89
C ALA A 80 1.27 27.95 16.68
N GLU A 81 0.84 27.55 15.48
CA GLU A 81 1.16 28.24 14.22
C GLU A 81 0.27 29.47 13.96
N GLY A 82 -0.93 29.53 14.54
CA GLY A 82 -1.85 30.65 14.34
C GLY A 82 -3.09 30.56 15.21
N SER A 83 -3.77 31.69 15.39
CA SER A 83 -4.92 31.78 16.30
C SER A 83 -6.10 30.89 15.85
N GLU A 84 -6.29 30.68 14.55
CA GLU A 84 -7.41 29.86 14.04
C GLU A 84 -7.32 28.40 14.48
N ARG A 85 -6.11 27.82 14.46
CA ARG A 85 -5.91 26.44 14.95
C ARG A 85 -6.15 26.37 16.45
N MET A 86 -5.64 27.35 17.19
CA MET A 86 -5.83 27.45 18.62
C MET A 86 -7.30 27.63 19.00
N ASP A 87 -8.10 28.38 18.24
CA ASP A 87 -9.53 28.55 18.48
C ASP A 87 -10.27 27.21 18.40
N ARG A 88 -9.99 26.43 17.36
CA ARG A 88 -10.62 25.11 17.15
C ARG A 88 -10.25 24.14 18.26
N ILE A 89 -8.97 24.12 18.66
CA ILE A 89 -8.51 23.29 19.77
C ILE A 89 -9.14 23.75 21.10
N ALA A 90 -9.21 25.07 21.34
CA ALA A 90 -9.79 25.63 22.55
C ALA A 90 -11.29 25.36 22.66
N GLU A 91 -12.01 25.39 21.56
CA GLU A 91 -13.42 25.02 21.51
C GLU A 91 -13.61 23.55 21.92
N MET A 92 -12.88 22.63 21.30
CA MET A 92 -12.96 21.20 21.64
C MET A 92 -12.49 20.91 23.07
N ALA A 93 -11.44 21.58 23.53
CA ALA A 93 -10.95 21.49 24.90
C ALA A 93 -12.01 21.94 25.91
N ARG A 94 -12.71 23.05 25.64
CA ARG A 94 -13.78 23.54 26.51
C ARG A 94 -14.93 22.54 26.62
N VAL A 95 -15.33 21.91 25.52
CA VAL A 95 -16.36 20.85 25.52
C VAL A 95 -15.88 19.63 26.32
N ALA A 96 -14.60 19.29 26.23
CA ALA A 96 -13.96 18.24 27.03
C ALA A 96 -13.68 18.65 28.49
N LEU A 97 -14.14 19.82 28.95
CA LEU A 97 -13.89 20.40 30.28
C LEU A 97 -12.39 20.61 30.59
N GLY A 98 -11.62 20.95 29.56
CA GLY A 98 -10.21 21.33 29.63
C GLY A 98 -9.98 22.84 29.60
N TYR A 99 -8.77 23.22 29.97
CA TYR A 99 -8.27 24.59 29.85
C TYR A 99 -7.23 24.69 28.75
N THR A 100 -7.27 25.76 27.97
CA THR A 100 -6.32 26.01 26.89
C THR A 100 -5.43 27.19 27.23
N PHE A 101 -4.14 27.06 26.94
CA PHE A 101 -3.12 28.05 27.21
C PHE A 101 -2.22 28.24 26.00
N THR A 102 -1.52 29.37 25.96
CA THR A 102 -0.51 29.68 24.96
C THR A 102 0.75 30.25 25.63
N GLY A 103 1.90 29.93 25.06
CA GLY A 103 3.20 30.28 25.63
C GLY A 103 4.34 29.82 24.74
N SER A 104 5.57 29.88 25.24
CA SER A 104 6.77 29.54 24.46
C SER A 104 7.58 28.40 25.07
N SER A 105 7.91 28.53 26.35
CA SER A 105 8.83 27.64 27.07
C SER A 105 8.12 26.95 28.22
N ARG A 106 8.30 27.46 29.45
CA ARG A 106 7.71 26.95 30.69
C ARG A 106 6.45 27.70 31.10
N HIS A 107 6.32 28.96 30.67
CA HIS A 107 5.25 29.86 31.10
C HIS A 107 4.15 29.91 30.04
N PHE A 108 2.92 29.64 30.46
CA PHE A 108 1.75 29.61 29.59
C PHE A 108 0.59 30.38 30.22
N VAL A 109 0.03 31.32 29.48
CA VAL A 109 -1.13 32.10 29.90
C VAL A 109 -2.40 31.57 29.24
N GLN A 110 -3.53 31.71 29.92
CA GLN A 110 -4.83 31.32 29.41
C GLN A 110 -5.05 31.85 27.99
N TYR A 111 -5.44 30.95 27.09
CA TYR A 111 -5.82 31.32 25.73
C TYR A 111 -7.15 32.08 25.75
N ARG A 112 -7.35 32.95 24.77
CA ARG A 112 -8.48 33.89 24.71
C ARG A 112 -9.85 33.26 24.94
N ASP A 113 -10.75 34.07 25.44
CA ASP A 113 -12.16 33.74 25.62
C ASP A 113 -13.05 34.94 25.25
N ILE A 114 -14.34 34.85 25.58
CA ILE A 114 -15.31 35.92 25.28
C ILE A 114 -15.03 37.22 26.07
N GLN A 115 -14.36 37.15 27.22
CA GLN A 115 -14.04 38.30 28.06
C GLN A 115 -12.75 39.00 27.63
N ALA A 116 -11.83 38.27 27.00
CA ALA A 116 -10.61 38.79 26.43
C ALA A 116 -10.38 38.24 25.01
N PRO A 117 -11.01 38.82 23.98
CA PRO A 117 -10.97 38.30 22.60
C PRO A 117 -9.58 38.36 21.95
N PHE A 118 -8.67 39.19 22.47
CA PHE A 118 -7.26 39.25 22.05
C PHE A 118 -6.31 38.48 22.98
N GLY A 119 -6.85 37.78 23.99
CA GLY A 119 -6.07 36.99 24.94
C GLY A 119 -5.66 37.75 26.19
N TYR A 120 -4.81 37.11 26.97
CA TYR A 120 -4.38 37.56 28.28
C TYR A 120 -2.87 37.72 28.34
N ASP A 121 -2.42 38.58 29.25
CA ASP A 121 -1.03 38.75 29.63
C ASP A 121 -0.90 38.63 31.16
N VAL A 122 0.31 38.40 31.63
CA VAL A 122 0.59 38.21 33.06
C VAL A 122 1.13 39.52 33.63
N PRO A 123 0.59 40.05 34.75
CA PRO A 123 1.11 41.27 35.35
C PRO A 123 2.56 41.11 35.84
N GLU A 124 2.88 39.96 36.43
CA GLU A 124 4.22 39.61 36.91
C GLU A 124 4.49 38.11 36.71
N VAL A 125 5.66 37.79 36.15
CA VAL A 125 6.06 36.40 35.88
C VAL A 125 6.51 35.74 37.17
N MET A 126 5.88 34.61 37.50
CA MET A 126 6.21 33.85 38.71
C MET A 126 7.61 33.24 38.61
N ALA A 127 8.42 33.44 39.64
CA ALA A 127 9.66 32.70 39.84
C ALA A 127 9.34 31.32 40.42
N ALA A 128 9.08 30.36 39.54
CA ALA A 128 8.77 28.98 39.92
C ALA A 128 9.71 27.98 39.26
N ASP A 129 10.03 26.93 40.01
CA ASP A 129 10.74 25.75 39.54
C ASP A 129 9.72 24.66 39.20
N GLY A 130 9.65 24.30 37.92
CA GLY A 130 8.67 23.37 37.34
C GLY A 130 8.67 23.43 35.82
N ASP A 131 8.17 22.37 35.19
CA ASP A 131 8.19 22.21 33.74
C ASP A 131 7.12 23.08 33.07
N TYR A 132 5.96 23.21 33.71
CA TYR A 132 4.85 24.04 33.26
C TYR A 132 4.36 24.97 34.38
N VAL A 133 4.27 26.25 34.05
CA VAL A 133 3.68 27.29 34.89
C VAL A 133 2.49 27.86 34.13
N LEU A 134 1.29 27.54 34.62
CA LEU A 134 0.03 27.88 33.97
C LEU A 134 -0.62 29.05 34.71
N TYR A 135 -0.91 30.11 33.97
CA TYR A 135 -1.61 31.28 34.49
C TYR A 135 -3.04 31.30 33.93
N HIS A 136 -4.01 31.13 34.81
CA HIS A 136 -5.44 31.21 34.52
C HIS A 136 -6.05 32.37 35.34
N ASN A 137 -7.23 32.86 34.92
CA ASN A 137 -7.92 33.91 35.68
C ASN A 137 -8.25 33.49 37.13
N SER A 138 -8.57 32.21 37.32
CA SER A 138 -8.97 31.65 38.63
C SER A 138 -7.81 31.07 39.44
N PHE A 139 -6.69 30.71 38.81
CA PHE A 139 -5.58 30.05 39.50
C PHE A 139 -4.25 30.30 38.77
N SER A 140 -3.15 30.17 39.48
CA SER A 140 -1.82 30.08 38.86
C SER A 140 -1.07 28.94 39.52
N GLN A 141 -0.61 27.98 38.71
CA GLN A 141 -0.16 26.69 39.22
C GLN A 141 1.06 26.17 38.47
N VAL A 142 1.91 25.48 39.22
CA VAL A 142 3.15 24.87 38.74
C VAL A 142 2.98 23.37 38.68
N TYR A 143 3.45 22.79 37.60
CA TYR A 143 3.36 21.37 37.29
C TYR A 143 4.74 20.81 36.96
N HIS A 144 4.96 19.59 37.43
CA HIS A 144 6.13 18.80 37.09
C HIS A 144 5.69 17.64 36.19
N ARG A 145 6.47 17.37 35.15
CA ARG A 145 6.28 16.24 34.27
C ARG A 145 6.59 14.96 35.03
N GLU A 146 5.66 14.01 34.98
CA GLU A 146 5.83 12.69 35.60
C GLU A 146 6.22 11.64 34.56
N ARG A 147 5.50 11.58 33.42
CA ARG A 147 5.78 10.64 32.34
C ARG A 147 5.15 11.07 31.01
N ASP A 148 5.64 10.49 29.93
CA ASP A 148 5.07 10.65 28.60
C ASP A 148 4.01 9.58 28.33
N LEU A 149 2.99 9.96 27.56
CA LEU A 149 1.99 9.06 27.02
C LEU A 149 2.20 8.97 25.51
N ASP A 150 2.50 7.76 25.04
CA ASP A 150 2.49 7.47 23.61
C ASP A 150 1.05 7.40 23.11
N LEU A 151 0.72 8.22 22.10
CA LEU A 151 -0.60 8.25 21.50
C LEU A 151 -0.93 6.90 20.84
N ARG A 152 0.03 6.24 20.18
CA ARG A 152 -0.21 4.94 19.54
C ARG A 152 -0.58 3.89 20.59
N GLY A 153 0.23 3.77 21.64
CA GLY A 153 -0.02 2.88 22.76
C GLY A 153 -1.32 3.19 23.49
N LEU A 154 -1.73 4.46 23.59
CA LEU A 154 -3.03 4.84 24.12
C LEU A 154 -4.16 4.29 23.24
N LEU A 155 -4.14 4.55 21.93
CA LEU A 155 -5.18 4.10 21.00
C LEU A 155 -5.33 2.56 21.00
N LEU A 156 -4.22 1.82 21.07
CA LEU A 156 -4.25 0.36 21.13
C LEU A 156 -4.87 -0.18 22.44
N ARG A 157 -4.87 0.59 23.53
CA ARG A 157 -5.37 0.17 24.84
C ARG A 157 -6.81 0.59 25.12
N LEU A 158 -7.42 1.39 24.24
CA LEU A 158 -8.79 1.82 24.43
C LEU A 158 -9.76 0.68 24.08
N HIS A 159 -10.72 0.47 24.97
CA HIS A 159 -11.80 -0.48 24.73
C HIS A 159 -12.71 0.04 23.61
N LEU A 160 -13.10 -0.87 22.73
CA LEU A 160 -14.12 -0.58 21.74
C LEU A 160 -15.49 -0.38 22.41
N VAL A 161 -16.30 0.49 21.83
CA VAL A 161 -17.67 0.73 22.25
C VAL A 161 -18.60 -0.08 21.34
N GLN A 162 -19.57 -0.77 21.92
CA GLN A 162 -20.59 -1.45 21.14
C GLN A 162 -21.39 -0.44 20.32
N ASP A 163 -21.48 -0.70 19.02
CA ASP A 163 -22.27 0.09 18.07
C ASP A 163 -22.84 -0.86 17.00
N PRO A 164 -24.06 -1.39 17.19
CA PRO A 164 -24.69 -2.32 16.26
C PRO A 164 -24.97 -1.73 14.86
N ALA A 165 -24.86 -0.41 14.70
CA ALA A 165 -24.96 0.23 13.40
C ALA A 165 -23.62 0.26 12.65
N PHE A 166 -22.49 0.13 13.37
CA PHE A 166 -21.16 0.19 12.77
C PHE A 166 -20.95 -0.93 11.75
N GLY A 167 -20.69 -0.51 10.51
CA GLY A 167 -20.40 -1.38 9.39
C GLY A 167 -21.62 -1.99 8.70
N ARG A 168 -22.83 -1.44 8.91
CA ARG A 168 -24.01 -1.71 8.06
C ARG A 168 -23.85 -1.16 6.64
N ASP A 169 -23.13 -0.06 6.50
CA ASP A 169 -22.89 0.55 5.18
C ASP A 169 -22.00 -0.34 4.31
N PRO A 170 -22.22 -0.34 2.98
CA PRO A 170 -21.36 -1.09 2.06
C PRO A 170 -19.94 -0.50 2.05
N GLY A 171 -18.94 -1.37 1.93
CA GLY A 171 -17.54 -0.96 1.87
C GLY A 171 -16.58 -2.14 1.99
N PRO A 172 -15.26 -1.86 2.01
CA PRO A 172 -14.24 -2.87 2.17
C PRO A 172 -14.32 -3.54 3.54
N CYS A 173 -14.19 -4.86 3.55
CA CYS A 173 -14.17 -5.70 4.73
C CYS A 173 -12.93 -6.60 4.73
N LEU A 174 -12.43 -6.88 5.94
CA LEU A 174 -11.53 -8.00 6.19
C LEU A 174 -12.30 -9.10 6.91
N LEU A 175 -12.17 -10.35 6.45
CA LEU A 175 -12.66 -11.51 7.19
C LEU A 175 -11.45 -12.24 7.77
N VAL A 176 -11.43 -12.44 9.08
CA VAL A 176 -10.48 -13.32 9.76
C VAL A 176 -11.19 -14.63 10.01
N ALA A 177 -10.60 -15.74 9.58
CA ALA A 177 -11.16 -17.07 9.77
C ALA A 177 -10.17 -17.96 10.52
N GLU A 178 -10.67 -18.63 11.56
CA GLU A 178 -9.93 -19.62 12.32
C GLU A 178 -9.45 -20.79 11.44
N GLU A 179 -8.52 -21.56 11.98
CA GLU A 179 -7.99 -22.74 11.32
C GLU A 179 -9.12 -23.70 10.89
N GLY A 180 -9.04 -24.21 9.67
CA GLY A 180 -10.05 -25.10 9.08
C GLY A 180 -11.23 -24.41 8.40
N MET A 181 -11.55 -23.15 8.74
CA MET A 181 -12.67 -22.42 8.11
C MET A 181 -12.30 -21.80 6.75
N GLY A 182 -11.01 -21.60 6.48
CA GLY A 182 -10.51 -20.98 5.25
C GLY A 182 -11.07 -21.60 3.96
N PRO A 183 -10.92 -22.91 3.72
CA PRO A 183 -11.41 -23.56 2.50
C PRO A 183 -12.92 -23.41 2.28
N ALA A 184 -13.72 -23.50 3.36
CA ALA A 184 -15.17 -23.34 3.27
C ALA A 184 -15.57 -21.92 2.86
N ILE A 185 -14.88 -20.91 3.39
CA ILE A 185 -15.11 -19.50 3.04
C ILE A 185 -14.66 -19.21 1.60
N VAL A 186 -13.50 -19.74 1.18
CA VAL A 186 -13.03 -19.68 -0.22
C VAL A 186 -14.12 -20.20 -1.17
N GLN A 187 -14.62 -21.41 -0.92
CA GLN A 187 -15.67 -22.02 -1.75
C GLN A 187 -16.97 -21.20 -1.72
N TYR A 188 -17.36 -20.67 -0.56
CA TYR A 188 -18.57 -19.87 -0.41
C TYR A 188 -18.49 -18.55 -1.19
N LEU A 189 -17.34 -17.84 -1.13
CA LEU A 189 -17.09 -16.60 -1.86
C LEU A 189 -17.10 -16.84 -3.37
N ILE A 190 -16.44 -17.91 -3.85
CA ILE A 190 -16.44 -18.31 -5.27
C ILE A 190 -17.85 -18.61 -5.75
N ARG A 191 -18.59 -19.48 -5.03
CA ARG A 191 -19.97 -19.85 -5.38
C ARG A 191 -20.88 -18.63 -5.43
N SER A 192 -20.64 -17.67 -4.54
CA SER A 192 -21.42 -16.43 -4.45
C SER A 192 -20.96 -15.34 -5.43
N ARG A 193 -19.93 -15.60 -6.24
CA ARG A 193 -19.30 -14.67 -7.19
C ARG A 193 -18.85 -13.36 -6.51
N VAL A 194 -18.28 -13.47 -5.32
CA VAL A 194 -17.73 -12.34 -4.57
C VAL A 194 -16.23 -12.26 -4.81
N GLU A 195 -15.76 -11.13 -5.33
CA GLU A 195 -14.33 -10.86 -5.47
C GLU A 195 -13.68 -10.72 -4.10
N ALA A 196 -12.61 -11.47 -3.90
CA ALA A 196 -11.86 -11.45 -2.65
C ALA A 196 -10.43 -11.90 -2.89
N ARG A 197 -9.53 -11.43 -2.02
CA ARG A 197 -8.15 -11.90 -1.93
C ARG A 197 -7.95 -12.61 -0.60
N VAL A 198 -7.16 -13.67 -0.57
CA VAL A 198 -6.87 -14.48 0.61
C VAL A 198 -5.37 -14.60 0.81
N GLY A 199 -4.96 -14.58 2.06
CA GLY A 199 -3.63 -14.94 2.51
C GLY A 199 -3.68 -15.54 3.90
N ILE A 200 -2.51 -15.97 4.37
CA ILE A 200 -2.33 -16.51 5.71
C ILE A 200 -1.56 -15.46 6.51
N ALA A 201 -2.06 -15.12 7.69
CA ALA A 201 -1.35 -14.30 8.65
C ALA A 201 -1.05 -15.11 9.91
N GLN A 202 -0.03 -14.68 10.63
CA GLN A 202 0.44 -15.32 11.86
C GLN A 202 0.02 -14.46 13.05
N TRP A 203 -0.68 -15.08 13.98
CA TRP A 203 -1.07 -14.49 15.26
C TRP A 203 -0.04 -14.87 16.32
N PRO A 204 0.13 -14.02 17.34
CA PRO A 204 0.88 -14.42 18.52
C PRO A 204 0.25 -15.68 19.15
N PRO A 205 1.05 -16.52 19.80
CA PRO A 205 0.55 -17.71 20.48
C PRO A 205 -0.51 -17.35 21.52
N LEU A 206 -1.51 -18.21 21.69
CA LEU A 206 -2.62 -18.01 22.62
C LEU A 206 -2.17 -18.10 24.09
N SER A 207 -1.07 -18.81 24.35
CA SER A 207 -0.45 -18.95 25.65
C SER A 207 1.05 -18.70 25.56
N ALA A 208 1.64 -18.18 26.64
CA ALA A 208 3.09 -18.06 26.77
C ALA A 208 3.83 -19.41 26.80
N LEU A 209 3.08 -20.52 26.88
CA LEU A 209 3.60 -21.90 26.83
C LEU A 209 3.58 -22.50 25.43
N ASP A 210 2.93 -21.83 24.45
CA ASP A 210 2.89 -22.29 23.07
C ASP A 210 4.03 -21.63 22.27
N ASP A 211 4.92 -22.46 21.70
CA ASP A 211 6.08 -21.97 20.94
C ASP A 211 5.74 -21.57 19.49
N ALA A 212 4.58 -21.96 18.96
CA ALA A 212 4.22 -21.77 17.56
C ALA A 212 3.16 -20.68 17.35
N PRO A 213 3.34 -19.76 16.38
CA PRO A 213 2.32 -18.77 16.05
C PRO A 213 1.08 -19.42 15.44
N VAL A 214 -0.10 -18.91 15.77
CA VAL A 214 -1.37 -19.42 15.25
C VAL A 214 -1.59 -18.89 13.83
N GLN A 215 -1.78 -19.78 12.87
CA GLN A 215 -2.06 -19.39 11.49
C GLN A 215 -3.56 -19.22 11.29
N ARG A 216 -3.97 -18.05 10.80
CA ARG A 216 -5.38 -17.81 10.42
C ARG A 216 -5.45 -17.27 9.00
N TYR A 217 -6.59 -17.53 8.36
CA TYR A 217 -6.87 -17.01 7.04
C TYR A 217 -7.37 -15.57 7.15
N LEU A 218 -6.78 -14.70 6.33
CA LEU A 218 -7.23 -13.33 6.15
C LEU A 218 -7.79 -13.16 4.75
N PHE A 219 -9.04 -12.71 4.65
CA PHE A 219 -9.69 -12.39 3.40
C PHE A 219 -9.92 -10.90 3.28
N GLU A 220 -9.43 -10.30 2.20
CA GLU A 220 -9.76 -8.94 1.78
C GLU A 220 -10.92 -8.99 0.80
N VAL A 221 -12.06 -8.42 1.19
CA VAL A 221 -13.29 -8.38 0.40
C VAL A 221 -13.62 -6.91 0.11
N PRO A 222 -13.39 -6.42 -1.12
CA PRO A 222 -13.61 -5.01 -1.47
C PRO A 222 -15.07 -4.55 -1.27
N ALA A 223 -16.02 -5.43 -1.57
CA ALA A 223 -17.44 -5.16 -1.42
C ALA A 223 -18.16 -6.43 -0.96
N LEU A 224 -18.46 -6.51 0.33
CA LEU A 224 -19.21 -7.63 0.89
C LEU A 224 -20.72 -7.41 0.68
N PRO A 225 -21.45 -8.32 -0.01
CA PRO A 225 -22.88 -8.17 -0.22
C PRO A 225 -23.67 -8.09 1.11
N PRO A 226 -24.68 -7.21 1.24
CA PRO A 226 -25.41 -7.01 2.50
C PRO A 226 -26.02 -8.28 3.09
N ARG A 227 -26.47 -9.21 2.22
CA ARG A 227 -27.02 -10.52 2.62
C ARG A 227 -26.02 -11.43 3.34
N MET A 228 -24.70 -11.21 3.14
CA MET A 228 -23.63 -12.05 3.69
C MET A 228 -23.08 -11.51 5.01
N LEU A 229 -23.28 -10.22 5.31
CA LEU A 229 -22.91 -9.61 6.58
C LEU A 229 -23.47 -10.36 7.80
N PRO A 230 -24.77 -10.63 7.92
CA PRO A 230 -25.32 -11.33 9.08
C PRO A 230 -24.79 -12.76 9.19
N LEU A 231 -24.55 -13.42 8.05
CA LEU A 231 -23.99 -14.77 8.02
C LEU A 231 -22.58 -14.77 8.63
N PHE A 232 -21.70 -13.88 8.19
CA PHE A 232 -20.33 -13.83 8.72
C PHE A 232 -20.26 -13.31 10.15
N GLN A 233 -21.20 -12.46 10.59
CA GLN A 233 -21.30 -12.03 11.99
C GLN A 233 -21.74 -13.15 12.93
N GLN A 234 -22.58 -14.08 12.44
CA GLN A 234 -23.13 -15.18 13.25
C GLN A 234 -22.34 -16.49 13.13
N THR A 235 -21.43 -16.60 12.15
CA THR A 235 -20.66 -17.82 11.93
C THR A 235 -19.51 -17.91 12.94
N PRO A 236 -19.50 -18.91 13.84
CA PRO A 236 -18.41 -19.09 14.79
C PRO A 236 -17.08 -19.33 14.07
N GLY A 237 -16.00 -18.76 14.60
CA GLY A 237 -14.67 -18.86 13.99
C GLY A 237 -14.47 -17.97 12.75
N VAL A 238 -15.43 -17.08 12.45
CA VAL A 238 -15.26 -16.02 11.44
C VAL A 238 -15.53 -14.68 12.08
N THR A 239 -14.59 -13.75 11.92
CA THR A 239 -14.75 -12.38 12.37
C THR A 239 -14.70 -11.45 11.17
N ALA A 240 -15.79 -10.72 10.97
CA ALA A 240 -15.86 -9.68 9.96
C ALA A 240 -15.43 -8.33 10.56
N LEU A 241 -14.49 -7.66 9.89
CA LEU A 241 -13.97 -6.35 10.25
C LEU A 241 -14.19 -5.35 9.11
N ARG A 242 -14.58 -4.13 9.46
CA ARG A 242 -14.65 -2.99 8.56
C ARG A 242 -13.27 -2.36 8.43
N VAL A 243 -12.79 -2.15 7.22
CA VAL A 243 -11.58 -1.33 7.00
C VAL A 243 -11.96 0.14 7.18
N VAL A 244 -11.32 0.82 8.12
CA VAL A 244 -11.58 2.24 8.46
C VAL A 244 -10.54 3.17 7.83
N SER A 245 -9.32 2.69 7.69
CA SER A 245 -8.19 3.39 7.07
C SER A 245 -7.24 2.32 6.50
N PRO A 246 -6.35 2.64 5.53
CA PRO A 246 -5.34 1.69 5.08
C PRO A 246 -4.55 1.09 6.25
N GLY A 247 -4.54 -0.24 6.36
CA GLY A 247 -3.88 -0.95 7.45
C GLY A 247 -4.63 -0.96 8.79
N ILE A 248 -5.88 -0.48 8.88
CA ILE A 248 -6.66 -0.48 10.11
C ILE A 248 -8.07 -1.02 9.87
N ALA A 249 -8.46 -2.05 10.63
CA ALA A 249 -9.81 -2.58 10.60
C ALA A 249 -10.39 -2.84 11.99
N ILE A 250 -11.71 -2.68 12.11
CA ILE A 250 -12.46 -2.81 13.37
C ILE A 250 -13.59 -3.81 13.17
N GLN A 251 -13.77 -4.74 14.10
CA GLN A 251 -14.86 -5.71 14.08
C GLN A 251 -16.24 -5.04 13.91
N LEU A 252 -17.08 -5.61 13.04
CA LEU A 252 -18.43 -5.11 12.84
C LEU A 252 -19.25 -5.15 14.14
N GLY A 253 -20.10 -4.16 14.36
CA GLY A 253 -20.86 -4.01 15.60
C GLY A 253 -20.10 -3.32 16.74
N TYR A 254 -18.86 -2.91 16.51
CA TYR A 254 -18.03 -2.19 17.48
C TYR A 254 -17.39 -0.97 16.83
N ARG A 255 -17.24 0.12 17.58
CA ARG A 255 -16.53 1.32 17.15
C ARG A 255 -15.37 1.64 18.09
N HIS A 256 -14.30 2.19 17.53
CA HIS A 256 -13.26 2.78 18.36
C HIS A 256 -13.74 4.14 18.90
N PRO A 257 -13.50 4.49 20.18
CA PRO A 257 -13.97 5.74 20.77
C PRO A 257 -13.38 6.99 20.11
N ILE A 258 -12.25 6.85 19.43
CA ILE A 258 -11.56 7.90 18.67
C ILE A 258 -11.61 7.55 17.19
N THR A 259 -11.84 8.53 16.31
CA THR A 259 -11.88 8.33 14.86
C THR A 259 -10.49 8.03 14.32
N LEU A 260 -10.16 6.75 14.14
CA LEU A 260 -8.81 6.29 13.77
C LEU A 260 -8.34 6.80 12.39
N GLN A 261 -9.27 7.05 11.46
CA GLN A 261 -8.96 7.63 10.14
C GLN A 261 -8.31 9.02 10.26
N SER A 262 -8.69 9.78 11.29
CA SER A 262 -8.15 11.11 11.59
C SER A 262 -6.84 11.07 12.40
N CYS A 263 -6.31 9.87 12.68
CA CYS A 263 -5.12 9.62 13.51
C CYS A 263 -4.07 8.83 12.73
N PRO A 264 -3.20 9.47 11.92
CA PRO A 264 -2.17 8.79 11.13
C PRO A 264 -0.97 8.37 11.99
N VAL A 265 -1.22 7.62 13.06
CA VAL A 265 -0.20 7.14 14.03
C VAL A 265 0.27 5.72 13.70
N PHE A 266 -0.51 5.00 12.89
CA PHE A 266 -0.21 3.63 12.49
C PHE A 266 0.52 3.61 11.15
N PRO A 267 1.54 2.74 10.98
CA PRO A 267 2.28 2.66 9.74
C PRO A 267 1.39 2.10 8.61
N PRO A 268 1.46 2.65 7.38
CA PRO A 268 0.59 2.22 6.28
C PRO A 268 0.94 0.83 5.72
N GLN A 269 2.11 0.30 6.06
CA GLN A 269 2.60 -1.01 5.58
C GLN A 269 2.13 -2.17 6.48
N GLY A 270 1.69 -1.86 7.69
CA GLY A 270 1.22 -2.84 8.67
C GLY A 270 -0.29 -3.04 8.63
N LEU A 271 -0.78 -3.95 9.47
CA LEU A 271 -2.20 -4.20 9.66
C LEU A 271 -2.53 -4.25 11.16
N VAL A 272 -3.47 -3.42 11.59
CA VAL A 272 -3.99 -3.36 12.96
C VAL A 272 -5.46 -3.77 12.95
N LEU A 273 -5.79 -4.84 13.68
CA LEU A 273 -7.13 -5.38 13.79
C LEU A 273 -7.66 -5.20 15.22
N PHE A 274 -8.78 -4.51 15.35
CA PHE A 274 -9.46 -4.30 16.61
C PHE A 274 -10.68 -5.22 16.75
N PHE A 275 -10.74 -5.95 17.87
CA PHE A 275 -11.79 -6.91 18.18
C PHE A 275 -12.64 -6.43 19.36
N GLY A 276 -13.93 -6.75 19.34
CA GLY A 276 -14.93 -6.23 20.28
C GLY A 276 -14.98 -6.87 21.66
N ASP A 277 -14.49 -8.10 21.79
CA ASP A 277 -14.67 -8.92 23.00
C ASP A 277 -13.49 -8.79 23.98
N GLN A 278 -12.94 -7.58 24.14
CA GLN A 278 -11.79 -7.26 25.00
C GLN A 278 -10.50 -8.03 24.68
N HIS A 279 -10.34 -8.47 23.43
CA HIS A 279 -9.04 -8.95 22.96
C HIS A 279 -8.11 -7.77 22.71
N GLU A 280 -6.83 -7.94 23.07
CA GLU A 280 -5.79 -7.00 22.65
C GLU A 280 -5.81 -6.88 21.12
N PRO A 281 -5.69 -5.65 20.56
CA PRO A 281 -5.64 -5.48 19.12
C PRO A 281 -4.48 -6.26 18.53
N LEU A 282 -4.72 -6.95 17.42
CA LEU A 282 -3.65 -7.60 16.69
C LEU A 282 -2.89 -6.54 15.88
N VAL A 283 -1.58 -6.48 16.09
CA VAL A 283 -0.68 -5.63 15.30
C VAL A 283 0.24 -6.54 14.47
N LEU A 284 0.16 -6.41 13.15
CA LEU A 284 1.06 -7.04 12.20
C LEU A 284 1.93 -5.95 11.58
N ASP A 285 3.25 -6.12 11.64
CA ASP A 285 4.19 -5.13 11.11
C ASP A 285 4.16 -5.04 9.58
N THR A 286 3.72 -6.11 8.90
CA THR A 286 3.63 -6.17 7.45
C THR A 286 2.32 -6.81 7.02
N MET A 287 1.68 -6.23 6.03
CA MET A 287 0.50 -6.82 5.41
C MET A 287 0.84 -8.19 4.77
N PRO A 288 0.08 -9.25 5.06
CA PRO A 288 0.34 -10.57 4.47
C PRO A 288 0.17 -10.52 2.94
N THR A 289 0.86 -11.41 2.23
CA THR A 289 0.69 -11.53 0.77
C THR A 289 -0.68 -12.12 0.47
N LEU A 290 -1.55 -11.32 -0.14
CA LEU A 290 -2.90 -11.73 -0.51
C LEU A 290 -2.97 -12.09 -2.01
N GLY A 291 -3.35 -13.34 -2.30
CA GLY A 291 -3.64 -13.84 -3.65
C GLY A 291 -5.14 -13.86 -3.94
N SER A 292 -5.56 -13.95 -5.19
CA SER A 292 -7.00 -14.06 -5.51
C SER A 292 -7.59 -15.35 -4.93
N VAL A 293 -8.79 -15.28 -4.36
CA VAL A 293 -9.53 -16.46 -3.89
C VAL A 293 -9.79 -17.46 -5.03
N SER A 294 -9.93 -16.98 -6.27
CA SER A 294 -10.08 -17.86 -7.45
C SER A 294 -8.86 -18.75 -7.70
N ALA A 295 -7.67 -18.33 -7.29
CA ALA A 295 -6.45 -19.12 -7.45
C ALA A 295 -6.36 -20.30 -6.45
N PHE A 296 -7.10 -20.22 -5.33
CA PHE A 296 -7.18 -21.27 -4.32
C PHE A 296 -8.29 -22.29 -4.57
N ALA A 297 -9.05 -22.13 -5.66
CA ALA A 297 -9.99 -23.12 -6.15
C ALA A 297 -9.22 -24.34 -6.69
N ARG A 298 -8.77 -25.24 -5.81
CA ARG A 298 -8.38 -26.58 -6.24
C ARG A 298 -9.62 -27.23 -6.87
N VAL A 299 -9.54 -27.47 -8.19
CA VAL A 299 -10.51 -28.31 -8.89
C VAL A 299 -10.23 -29.76 -8.49
N GLU A 300 -10.72 -30.15 -7.32
CA GLU A 300 -10.68 -31.55 -6.90
C GLU A 300 -11.86 -32.27 -7.54
N PHE A 301 -11.60 -33.00 -8.63
CA PHE A 301 -12.48 -34.06 -9.10
C PHE A 301 -12.44 -35.20 -8.09
N HIS A 302 -13.24 -35.09 -7.03
CA HIS A 302 -13.52 -36.25 -6.17
C HIS A 302 -14.47 -37.17 -6.91
N GLY A 303 -13.90 -38.21 -7.54
CA GLY A 303 -14.64 -39.40 -7.94
C GLY A 303 -15.34 -39.98 -6.71
N GLY A 304 -16.61 -40.34 -6.85
CA GLY A 304 -17.47 -40.88 -5.79
C GLY A 304 -16.82 -42.05 -5.06
N THR A 305 -17.15 -42.28 -3.79
CA THR A 305 -18.47 -42.82 -3.44
C THR A 305 -18.91 -42.42 -2.03
N GLY A 306 -20.22 -42.16 -1.90
CA GLY A 306 -20.98 -42.39 -0.68
C GLY A 306 -21.05 -41.25 0.34
N MET A 307 -21.98 -40.33 0.16
CA MET A 307 -22.82 -39.84 1.27
C MET A 307 -24.08 -39.15 0.72
N GLN A 308 -25.24 -39.62 1.17
CA GLN A 308 -26.55 -39.08 0.85
C GLN A 308 -26.70 -37.68 1.47
N ALA A 309 -27.00 -36.68 0.63
CA ALA A 309 -27.58 -35.41 1.06
C ALA A 309 -28.70 -35.04 0.10
N LEU A 310 -29.80 -34.59 0.70
CA LEU A 310 -31.14 -34.45 0.12
C LEU A 310 -31.18 -33.54 -1.11
N SER A 311 -32.00 -33.97 -2.07
CA SER A 311 -32.26 -33.38 -3.37
C SER A 311 -32.58 -31.89 -3.35
N GLY A 312 -31.62 -31.06 -3.74
CA GLY A 312 -31.91 -29.93 -4.62
C GLY A 312 -31.55 -30.37 -6.03
N GLN A 313 -32.48 -30.31 -6.99
CA GLN A 313 -32.18 -30.59 -8.39
C GLN A 313 -31.07 -29.66 -8.88
N GLN A 314 -29.82 -30.12 -8.78
CA GLN A 314 -28.73 -29.64 -9.61
C GLN A 314 -29.16 -29.97 -11.04
N LEU A 315 -29.53 -28.93 -11.78
CA LEU A 315 -29.36 -28.97 -13.23
C LEU A 315 -27.87 -29.30 -13.43
N ASN A 316 -27.62 -30.56 -13.75
CA ASN A 316 -26.33 -31.06 -14.14
C ASN A 316 -26.05 -30.44 -15.51
N VAL A 317 -25.66 -29.16 -15.51
CA VAL A 317 -25.20 -28.49 -16.72
C VAL A 317 -23.87 -29.18 -17.02
N PRO A 318 -23.77 -29.96 -18.11
CA PRO A 318 -22.51 -30.58 -18.47
C PRO A 318 -21.46 -29.49 -18.56
N THR A 319 -20.37 -29.64 -17.82
CA THR A 319 -19.19 -28.76 -17.94
C THR A 319 -18.68 -28.92 -19.36
N THR A 320 -19.16 -28.04 -20.23
CA THR A 320 -18.80 -28.02 -21.64
C THR A 320 -17.41 -27.43 -21.70
N LYS A 321 -16.39 -28.29 -21.61
CA LYS A 321 -14.99 -27.92 -21.84
C LYS A 321 -14.86 -27.58 -23.32
N VAL A 322 -14.95 -26.29 -23.63
CA VAL A 322 -14.75 -25.81 -25.01
C VAL A 322 -13.24 -25.75 -25.26
N PRO A 323 -12.68 -26.52 -26.21
CA PRO A 323 -11.28 -26.43 -26.54
C PRO A 323 -10.97 -25.07 -27.18
N ILE A 324 -9.90 -24.43 -26.73
CA ILE A 324 -9.40 -23.21 -27.35
C ILE A 324 -8.78 -23.57 -28.70
N ARG A 325 -9.24 -22.92 -29.77
CA ARG A 325 -8.74 -23.10 -31.13
C ARG A 325 -8.27 -21.76 -31.69
N LEU A 326 -7.26 -21.81 -32.54
CA LEU A 326 -6.84 -20.66 -33.34
C LEU A 326 -7.53 -20.74 -34.70
N LEU A 327 -8.31 -19.71 -35.04
CA LEU A 327 -8.90 -19.58 -36.37
C LEU A 327 -8.19 -18.48 -37.16
N PRO A 328 -8.01 -18.64 -38.48
CA PRO A 328 -7.53 -17.56 -39.33
C PRO A 328 -8.43 -16.32 -39.19
N SER A 329 -7.81 -15.17 -39.00
CA SER A 329 -8.47 -13.88 -38.90
C SER A 329 -8.22 -13.05 -40.15
N ILE A 330 -9.21 -12.24 -40.52
CA ILE A 330 -9.14 -11.26 -41.61
C ILE A 330 -8.75 -9.87 -41.10
N GLU A 331 -8.50 -9.71 -39.81
CA GLU A 331 -8.07 -8.43 -39.24
C GLU A 331 -6.66 -8.04 -39.73
N PRO A 332 -6.43 -6.76 -40.05
CA PRO A 332 -5.11 -6.28 -40.44
C PRO A 332 -4.13 -6.45 -39.28
N TRP A 333 -2.89 -6.83 -39.59
CA TRP A 333 -1.86 -7.02 -38.57
C TRP A 333 -1.53 -5.70 -37.88
N SER A 334 -1.67 -5.66 -36.55
CA SER A 334 -1.29 -4.52 -35.72
C SER A 334 -0.49 -5.00 -34.51
N GLN A 335 0.43 -4.18 -34.02
CA GLN A 335 1.21 -4.43 -32.79
C GLN A 335 2.02 -5.74 -32.82
N VAL A 336 2.68 -6.02 -33.95
CA VAL A 336 3.62 -7.13 -34.08
C VAL A 336 4.90 -6.81 -33.30
N GLN A 337 5.06 -7.44 -32.15
CA GLN A 337 6.18 -7.21 -31.22
C GLN A 337 7.13 -8.40 -31.11
N ALA A 338 6.74 -9.55 -31.67
CA ALA A 338 7.48 -10.78 -31.58
C ALA A 338 7.47 -11.53 -32.93
N THR A 339 8.49 -12.34 -33.17
CA THR A 339 8.59 -13.18 -34.36
C THR A 339 9.19 -14.52 -33.99
N PHE A 340 8.57 -15.60 -34.44
CA PHE A 340 9.07 -16.96 -34.30
C PHE A 340 9.76 -17.40 -35.58
N ILE A 341 11.04 -17.76 -35.47
CA ILE A 341 11.90 -18.16 -36.58
C ILE A 341 12.10 -19.67 -36.51
N PRO A 342 11.58 -20.43 -37.50
CA PRO A 342 11.86 -21.85 -37.62
C PRO A 342 13.36 -22.13 -37.80
N THR A 343 13.81 -23.29 -37.34
CA THR A 343 15.22 -23.71 -37.49
C THR A 343 15.69 -23.75 -38.95
N ALA A 344 14.77 -24.04 -39.88
CA ALA A 344 15.04 -24.02 -41.32
C ALA A 344 15.45 -22.63 -41.85
N ASP A 345 14.98 -21.55 -41.21
CA ASP A 345 15.18 -20.17 -41.66
C ASP A 345 16.38 -19.50 -40.98
N TYR A 346 17.12 -20.21 -40.13
CA TYR A 346 18.30 -19.68 -39.43
C TYR A 346 19.39 -19.13 -40.36
N PRO A 347 19.73 -19.76 -41.49
CA PRO A 347 20.70 -19.20 -42.44
C PRO A 347 20.25 -17.83 -42.96
N THR A 348 18.98 -17.72 -43.37
CA THR A 348 18.38 -16.48 -43.86
C THR A 348 18.37 -15.41 -42.77
N PHE A 349 18.04 -15.79 -41.53
CA PHE A 349 18.10 -14.90 -40.38
C PHE A 349 19.52 -14.38 -40.15
N ARG A 350 20.55 -15.24 -40.19
CA ARG A 350 21.96 -14.83 -40.06
C ARG A 350 22.36 -13.79 -41.11
N HIS A 351 21.90 -13.93 -42.35
CA HIS A 351 22.15 -12.93 -43.39
C HIS A 351 21.42 -11.61 -43.13
N MET A 352 20.21 -11.64 -42.57
CA MET A 352 19.46 -10.42 -42.23
C MET A 352 20.05 -9.66 -41.05
N LEU A 353 20.70 -10.33 -40.09
CA LEU A 353 21.33 -9.66 -38.96
C LEU A 353 22.39 -8.63 -39.39
N TYR A 354 23.07 -8.84 -40.53
CA TYR A 354 24.01 -7.87 -41.10
C TYR A 354 23.35 -6.64 -41.74
N ARG A 355 22.03 -6.69 -41.95
CA ARG A 355 21.23 -5.63 -42.60
C ARG A 355 20.31 -4.89 -41.63
N LEU A 356 20.16 -5.38 -40.39
CA LEU A 356 19.39 -4.69 -39.36
C LEU A 356 20.04 -3.38 -38.95
N ASP A 357 19.22 -2.39 -38.67
CA ASP A 357 19.64 -1.10 -38.16
C ASP A 357 20.10 -1.20 -36.70
N THR A 358 20.94 -0.24 -36.29
CA THR A 358 21.54 -0.25 -34.94
C THR A 358 20.50 -0.11 -33.83
N LEU A 359 19.36 0.53 -34.10
CA LEU A 359 18.30 0.71 -33.11
C LEU A 359 17.59 -0.61 -32.83
N THR A 360 17.22 -1.37 -33.86
CA THR A 360 16.62 -2.70 -33.71
C THR A 360 17.57 -3.68 -33.03
N LEU A 361 18.85 -3.66 -33.38
CA LEU A 361 19.86 -4.50 -32.70
C LEU A 361 19.95 -4.20 -31.20
N LYS A 362 19.79 -2.94 -30.77
CA LYS A 362 19.84 -2.58 -29.34
C LYS A 362 18.60 -2.98 -28.56
N THR A 363 17.42 -2.97 -29.18
CA THR A 363 16.16 -3.22 -28.48
C THR A 363 15.67 -4.66 -28.58
N ALA A 364 16.17 -5.42 -29.56
CA ALA A 364 15.77 -6.80 -29.76
C ALA A 364 16.45 -7.77 -28.77
N SER A 365 15.67 -8.73 -28.30
CA SER A 365 16.15 -9.87 -27.53
C SER A 365 15.72 -11.18 -28.19
N ILE A 366 16.55 -12.22 -28.07
CA ILE A 366 16.32 -13.50 -28.71
C ILE A 366 16.46 -14.64 -27.71
N ALA A 367 15.58 -15.63 -27.81
CA ALA A 367 15.67 -16.90 -27.08
C ALA A 367 15.67 -18.06 -28.08
N PHE A 368 16.65 -18.96 -27.95
CA PHE A 368 16.70 -20.19 -28.74
C PHE A 368 16.04 -21.33 -27.98
N THR A 369 15.15 -22.05 -28.65
CA THR A 369 14.44 -23.21 -28.10
C THR A 369 14.61 -24.41 -29.05
N PRO A 370 14.32 -25.65 -28.61
CA PRO A 370 14.34 -26.83 -29.49
C PRO A 370 13.40 -26.71 -30.70
N HIS A 371 12.36 -25.86 -30.62
CA HIS A 371 11.37 -25.68 -31.67
C HIS A 371 11.72 -24.55 -32.66
N GLY A 372 12.64 -23.65 -32.30
CA GLY A 372 12.99 -22.47 -33.08
C GLY A 372 13.45 -21.31 -32.20
N ALA A 373 13.66 -20.14 -32.81
CA ALA A 373 14.09 -18.94 -32.10
C ALA A 373 12.94 -17.94 -31.97
N PHE A 374 12.80 -17.33 -30.79
CA PHE A 374 11.84 -16.26 -30.54
C PHE A 374 12.58 -14.94 -30.46
N LEU A 375 12.29 -14.04 -31.39
CA LEU A 375 12.80 -12.68 -31.41
C LEU A 375 11.73 -11.74 -30.85
N LEU A 376 12.06 -10.96 -29.82
CA LEU A 376 11.19 -9.95 -29.23
C LEU A 376 11.77 -8.56 -29.48
N ASN A 377 10.96 -7.65 -30.01
CA ASN A 377 11.28 -6.23 -30.07
C ASN A 377 10.07 -5.41 -29.59
N PRO A 378 10.14 -4.81 -28.39
CA PRO A 378 9.05 -4.00 -27.85
C PRO A 378 8.66 -2.79 -28.72
N LYS A 379 9.57 -2.35 -29.61
CA LYS A 379 9.32 -1.23 -30.54
C LYS A 379 8.72 -1.65 -31.89
N GLY A 380 8.41 -2.94 -32.08
CA GLY A 380 7.88 -3.49 -33.32
C GLY A 380 8.93 -4.23 -34.16
N ILE A 381 8.51 -5.20 -34.98
CA ILE A 381 9.38 -6.04 -35.83
C ILE A 381 9.25 -5.70 -37.33
N ASP A 382 9.04 -4.43 -37.65
CA ASP A 382 8.85 -3.99 -39.04
C ASP A 382 10.08 -4.24 -39.93
N THR A 383 11.27 -4.39 -39.33
CA THR A 383 12.54 -4.57 -40.04
C THR A 383 12.97 -6.03 -40.23
N THR A 384 12.27 -7.01 -39.64
CA THR A 384 12.70 -8.43 -39.65
C THR A 384 11.63 -9.34 -40.24
N PRO A 385 11.47 -9.40 -41.58
CA PRO A 385 10.39 -10.13 -42.22
C PRO A 385 10.69 -11.63 -42.41
N ILE A 386 11.06 -12.34 -41.34
CA ILE A 386 11.34 -13.79 -41.39
C ILE A 386 10.52 -14.51 -40.34
N GLY A 387 9.82 -15.57 -40.74
CA GLY A 387 9.13 -16.46 -39.82
C GLY A 387 7.69 -16.00 -39.53
N TYR A 388 7.15 -16.48 -38.40
CA TYR A 388 5.78 -16.20 -38.00
C TYR A 388 5.74 -14.97 -37.09
N PHE A 389 5.07 -13.92 -37.57
CA PHE A 389 4.84 -12.72 -36.79
C PHE A 389 3.87 -12.99 -35.64
N LEU A 390 4.14 -12.35 -34.51
CA LEU A 390 3.41 -12.54 -33.27
C LEU A 390 3.03 -11.16 -32.71
N ARG A 391 1.74 -10.98 -32.42
CA ARG A 391 1.21 -9.82 -31.72
C ARG A 391 1.09 -10.11 -30.24
N GLU A 392 1.30 -9.08 -29.42
CA GLU A 392 1.10 -9.19 -27.98
C GLU A 392 -0.38 -8.96 -27.64
N LEU A 393 -1.04 -9.92 -26.99
CA LEU A 393 -2.42 -9.76 -26.51
C LEU A 393 -2.46 -9.12 -25.12
N ARG A 394 -1.50 -9.49 -24.28
CA ARG A 394 -1.24 -8.94 -22.95
C ARG A 394 0.25 -9.08 -22.66
N PRO A 395 0.79 -8.39 -21.64
CA PRO A 395 2.18 -8.54 -21.22
C PRO A 395 2.62 -10.01 -21.18
N ARG A 396 3.56 -10.38 -22.05
CA ARG A 396 4.17 -11.73 -22.15
C ARG A 396 3.30 -12.84 -22.75
N VAL A 397 2.14 -12.53 -23.33
CA VAL A 397 1.33 -13.52 -24.10
C VAL A 397 1.21 -13.07 -25.54
N PHE A 398 1.74 -13.90 -26.43
CA PHE A 398 1.86 -13.61 -27.85
C PHE A 398 1.02 -14.58 -28.68
N LEU A 399 0.38 -14.05 -29.72
CA LEU A 399 -0.46 -14.80 -30.65
C LEU A 399 0.02 -14.57 -32.09
N ALA A 400 0.04 -15.64 -32.89
CA ALA A 400 0.34 -15.55 -34.33
C ALA A 400 -0.54 -14.50 -35.02
N ALA A 401 0.10 -13.57 -35.72
CA ALA A 401 -0.58 -12.56 -36.53
C ALA A 401 -1.43 -13.24 -37.61
N GLY A 402 -2.64 -12.74 -37.85
CA GLY A 402 -3.60 -13.38 -38.74
C GLY A 402 -4.36 -14.56 -38.13
N TYR A 403 -4.26 -14.78 -36.81
CA TYR A 403 -5.08 -15.73 -36.07
C TYR A 403 -5.82 -15.05 -34.92
N ASP A 404 -7.01 -15.56 -34.63
CA ASP A 404 -7.85 -15.22 -33.48
C ASP A 404 -8.18 -16.45 -32.65
N ILE A 405 -8.50 -16.19 -31.38
CA ILE A 405 -8.79 -17.22 -30.38
C ILE A 405 -10.29 -17.48 -30.35
N VAL A 406 -10.67 -18.75 -30.49
CA VAL A 406 -12.05 -19.21 -30.42
C VAL A 406 -12.22 -20.27 -29.33
N PRO A 407 -13.15 -20.10 -28.39
CA PRO A 407 -14.12 -19.00 -28.28
C PRO A 407 -13.43 -17.67 -27.93
N ALA A 408 -14.09 -16.56 -28.24
CA ALA A 408 -13.61 -15.23 -27.86
C ALA A 408 -13.57 -15.15 -26.33
N ILE A 409 -12.36 -15.22 -25.78
CA ILE A 409 -12.08 -15.24 -24.35
C ILE A 409 -11.19 -14.03 -24.04
N ASP A 410 -11.46 -13.38 -22.92
CA ASP A 410 -10.63 -12.29 -22.43
C ASP A 410 -9.16 -12.73 -22.22
N SER A 411 -8.21 -11.85 -22.52
CA SER A 411 -6.78 -12.16 -22.48
C SER A 411 -6.29 -12.59 -21.08
N ASP A 412 -6.91 -12.10 -20.00
CA ASP A 412 -6.58 -12.50 -18.64
C ASP A 412 -7.11 -13.89 -18.30
N VAL A 413 -8.32 -14.23 -18.77
CA VAL A 413 -8.91 -15.57 -18.60
C VAL A 413 -8.13 -16.60 -19.42
N LEU A 414 -7.68 -16.24 -20.62
CA LEU A 414 -6.81 -17.07 -21.43
C LEU A 414 -5.48 -17.38 -20.73
N PHE A 415 -4.83 -16.36 -20.15
CA PHE A 415 -3.59 -16.56 -19.41
C PHE A 415 -3.77 -17.48 -18.20
N GLN A 416 -4.86 -17.31 -17.46
CA GLN A 416 -5.22 -18.20 -16.36
C GLN A 416 -5.50 -19.63 -16.83
N ALA A 417 -6.21 -19.79 -17.95
CA ALA A 417 -6.53 -21.09 -18.54
C ALA A 417 -5.28 -21.83 -19.05
N LEU A 418 -4.26 -21.11 -19.51
CA LEU A 418 -2.99 -21.68 -19.97
C LEU A 418 -2.07 -22.13 -18.81
N GLY A 419 -2.34 -21.68 -17.57
CA GLY A 419 -1.61 -22.12 -16.37
C GLY A 419 -0.12 -21.76 -16.37
N ALA A 420 0.30 -20.79 -17.19
CA ALA A 420 1.71 -20.44 -17.35
C ALA A 420 2.23 -19.63 -16.15
N PRO A 421 3.41 -19.96 -15.60
CA PRO A 421 4.02 -19.20 -14.51
C PRO A 421 4.38 -17.78 -14.94
N SER A 422 4.27 -16.81 -14.01
CA SER A 422 4.37 -15.37 -14.28
C SER A 422 5.71 -14.91 -14.86
N ASN A 423 6.76 -15.74 -14.79
CA ASN A 423 8.10 -15.48 -15.31
C ASN A 423 8.35 -16.05 -16.73
N HIS A 424 7.33 -16.55 -17.42
CA HIS A 424 7.44 -17.07 -18.79
C HIS A 424 6.72 -16.18 -19.81
N HIS A 425 7.26 -16.14 -21.03
CA HIS A 425 6.56 -15.66 -22.22
C HIS A 425 5.83 -16.83 -22.86
N VAL A 426 4.55 -16.66 -23.17
CA VAL A 426 3.71 -17.71 -23.76
C VAL A 426 3.42 -17.37 -25.22
N PHE A 427 3.68 -18.32 -26.11
CA PHE A 427 3.50 -18.16 -27.55
C PHE A 427 2.44 -19.12 -28.07
N LEU A 428 1.41 -18.59 -28.74
CA LEU A 428 0.33 -19.35 -29.36
C LEU A 428 0.53 -19.38 -30.88
N LEU A 429 0.89 -20.56 -31.40
CA LEU A 429 1.15 -20.81 -32.81
C LEU A 429 0.09 -21.77 -33.40
N PRO A 430 -0.26 -21.67 -34.69
CA PRO A 430 -1.34 -22.46 -35.30
C PRO A 430 -1.08 -23.96 -35.39
N GLN A 431 0.18 -24.42 -35.28
CA GLN A 431 0.58 -25.81 -35.49
C GLN A 431 1.29 -26.45 -34.30
N VAL A 432 1.49 -25.72 -33.21
CA VAL A 432 2.24 -26.20 -32.04
C VAL A 432 1.44 -25.86 -30.78
N PRO A 433 1.38 -26.73 -29.75
CA PRO A 433 0.83 -26.35 -28.46
C PRO A 433 1.51 -25.09 -27.90
N ALA A 434 0.82 -24.39 -27.00
CA ALA A 434 1.33 -23.18 -26.39
C ALA A 434 2.74 -23.38 -25.84
N ILE A 435 3.70 -22.56 -26.29
CA ILE A 435 5.11 -22.67 -25.91
C ILE A 435 5.39 -21.64 -24.82
N GLY A 436 5.79 -22.09 -23.63
CA GLY A 436 6.28 -21.24 -22.56
C GLY A 436 7.80 -21.14 -22.60
N VAL A 437 8.35 -19.93 -22.74
CA VAL A 437 9.80 -19.67 -22.69
C VAL A 437 10.11 -18.83 -21.45
N PRO A 438 11.01 -19.28 -20.55
CA PRO A 438 11.36 -18.50 -19.37
C PRO A 438 12.01 -17.17 -19.76
N ASN A 439 11.68 -16.08 -19.06
CA ASN A 439 12.20 -14.75 -19.36
C ASN A 439 13.74 -14.68 -19.32
N GLN A 440 14.38 -15.52 -18.50
CA GLN A 440 15.84 -15.60 -18.40
C GLN A 440 16.52 -16.19 -19.66
N ALA A 441 15.79 -16.88 -20.53
CA ALA A 441 16.32 -17.41 -21.78
C ALA A 441 16.46 -16.35 -22.88
N PHE A 442 15.88 -15.16 -22.70
CA PHE A 442 16.01 -14.05 -23.64
C PHE A 442 17.31 -13.28 -23.40
N VAL A 443 18.19 -13.30 -24.41
CA VAL A 443 19.47 -12.61 -24.40
C VAL A 443 19.41 -11.44 -25.39
N PRO A 444 20.03 -10.27 -25.11
CA PRO A 444 20.12 -9.19 -26.10
C PRO A 444 20.71 -9.69 -27.42
N LEU A 445 20.06 -9.36 -28.53
CA LEU A 445 20.45 -9.83 -29.86
C LEU A 445 21.94 -9.60 -30.20
N PRO A 446 22.57 -8.46 -29.88
CA PRO A 446 23.99 -8.24 -30.18
C PRO A 446 24.91 -9.20 -29.44
N LYS A 447 24.52 -9.61 -28.22
CA LYS A 447 25.26 -10.58 -27.42
C LYS A 447 25.10 -11.99 -27.97
N ALA A 448 23.94 -12.31 -28.55
CA ALA A 448 23.73 -13.58 -29.24
C ALA A 448 24.44 -13.66 -30.61
N MET A 449 24.73 -12.52 -31.24
CA MET A 449 25.39 -12.44 -32.55
C MET A 449 26.90 -12.70 -32.54
N ILE A 450 27.57 -12.43 -31.41
CA ILE A 450 29.02 -12.54 -31.33
C ILE A 450 29.39 -14.01 -31.08
N GLU A 451 29.73 -14.74 -32.14
CA GLU A 451 30.60 -15.91 -32.03
C GLU A 451 31.95 -15.40 -31.49
N GLY A 452 32.23 -15.64 -30.21
CA GLY A 452 33.48 -15.23 -29.58
C GLY A 452 34.66 -15.84 -30.32
N GLN A 453 35.39 -15.04 -31.10
CA GLN A 453 36.73 -15.42 -31.52
C GLN A 453 37.59 -15.53 -30.25
N SER A 454 38.17 -16.70 -30.02
CA SER A 454 39.17 -16.89 -28.98
C SER A 454 40.36 -15.98 -29.28
N TRP A 455 40.44 -14.88 -28.55
CA TRP A 455 41.55 -13.94 -28.61
C TRP A 455 42.80 -14.63 -28.02
N ALA A 456 43.81 -14.87 -28.86
CA ALA A 456 45.14 -15.28 -28.39
C ALA A 456 46.01 -14.01 -28.25
N PRO A 457 46.65 -13.78 -27.09
CA PRO A 457 47.53 -12.63 -26.92
C PRO A 457 48.74 -12.77 -27.85
N VAL A 458 48.99 -11.73 -28.65
CA VAL A 458 50.23 -11.62 -29.42
C VAL A 458 51.33 -11.27 -28.43
N ASN A 459 52.30 -12.18 -28.27
CA ASN A 459 53.52 -11.90 -27.52
C ASN A 459 54.20 -10.65 -28.12
N THR A 460 54.46 -9.66 -27.26
CA THR A 460 55.18 -8.44 -27.61
C THR A 460 56.62 -8.79 -28.00
N LEU A 461 56.88 -8.94 -29.29
CA LEU A 461 58.22 -8.73 -29.84
C LEU A 461 58.45 -7.21 -29.91
N PRO A 462 59.66 -6.72 -29.54
CA PRO A 462 59.95 -5.30 -29.48
C PRO A 462 59.76 -4.62 -30.85
N ILE A 463 58.99 -3.53 -30.84
CA ILE A 463 58.64 -2.69 -31.98
C ILE A 463 59.85 -1.81 -32.31
N GLU A 464 60.85 -2.35 -33.00
CA GLU A 464 62.00 -1.55 -33.46
C GLU A 464 62.24 -1.48 -34.99
N PRO A 465 61.63 -2.28 -35.89
CA PRO A 465 61.81 -2.03 -37.33
C PRO A 465 60.64 -1.31 -38.03
N ALA A 466 59.46 -1.17 -37.41
CA ALA A 466 58.26 -0.69 -38.10
C ALA A 466 58.22 0.82 -38.44
N LEU A 467 59.16 1.62 -37.92
CA LEU A 467 59.24 3.06 -38.17
C LEU A 467 59.97 3.44 -39.48
N THR A 468 60.44 2.47 -40.26
CA THR A 468 61.18 2.74 -41.53
C THR A 468 60.38 2.46 -42.80
N MET A 469 59.11 2.05 -42.72
CA MET A 469 58.30 1.87 -43.92
C MET A 469 57.75 3.22 -44.43
N PRO A 470 58.02 3.61 -45.69
CA PRO A 470 57.49 4.86 -46.24
C PRO A 470 55.97 4.77 -46.44
N ILE A 471 55.29 5.85 -46.08
CA ILE A 471 53.83 5.99 -46.15
C ILE A 471 53.36 5.90 -47.61
N PRO A 472 52.39 5.04 -47.95
CA PRO A 472 51.91 4.92 -49.33
C PRO A 472 51.10 6.16 -49.73
N GLN A 473 51.50 6.79 -50.84
CA GLN A 473 50.82 7.92 -51.45
C GLN A 473 49.82 7.40 -52.49
N VAL A 474 48.54 7.70 -52.33
CA VAL A 474 47.49 7.35 -53.31
C VAL A 474 47.28 8.56 -54.24
N VAL A 475 47.64 8.41 -55.51
CA VAL A 475 47.38 9.38 -56.57
C VAL A 475 46.09 8.98 -57.29
N PHE A 476 45.19 9.93 -57.51
CA PHE A 476 43.98 9.72 -58.29
C PHE A 476 44.20 10.21 -59.72
N ASP A 477 44.10 9.30 -60.69
CA ASP A 477 44.06 9.67 -62.10
C ASP A 477 42.66 10.14 -62.49
N ASN A 478 42.58 11.28 -63.19
CA ASN A 478 41.34 11.81 -63.73
C ASN A 478 40.80 10.91 -64.85
N PRO A 479 39.47 10.76 -64.98
CA PRO A 479 38.88 9.86 -65.95
C PRO A 479 39.04 10.38 -67.40
N PRO A 480 39.15 9.48 -68.38
CA PRO A 480 39.27 9.85 -69.79
C PRO A 480 37.96 10.46 -70.32
N ARG A 481 38.08 11.43 -71.23
CA ARG A 481 36.97 12.02 -71.99
C ARG A 481 36.48 11.09 -73.10
#